data_AF-A0AA51ULB0-F1
#
_entry.id   AF-A0AA51ULB0-F1
#
_cell.length_a   1.000
_cell.length_b   1.000
_cell.length_c   1.000
_cell.angle_alpha   90.00
_cell.angle_beta   90.00
_cell.angle_gamma   90.00
#
_symmetry.space_group_name_H-M   'P 1'
#
loop_
_entity.id
_entity.type
_entity.pdbx_description
1 polymer ?
#
loop_
_entity_poly.entity_id
_entity_poly.type
_entity_poly.pdbx_seq_one_letter_code
_entity_poly.pdbx_strand_id
1 'polypeptide(L)'
;MTKLGEPVSGEILTIRDSLRKVLEKYQIEDIDAESVVTGKDFLMKIWNLIVAVPLGIAIIDNNMPPLTLSNIFYEIGLMQAYGKETLVIKTKEAKVPSDFVRTEYIEYGQKFEDKMDKFFNTFFELPKYYDSMANELEKNPLLAIDYLRRAYLIAGDSSYRDKAEEIFNESIEGRAKNSVEALLAKF
;
A
#
# COMPACT_ATOMS: atom_id res chain seq x y z
N MET A 1 6.46 -1.17 8.17
CA MET A 1 6.72 0.01 9.04
C MET A 1 6.62 -0.44 10.49
N THR A 2 7.63 -0.15 11.30
CA THR A 2 7.61 -0.40 12.74
C THR A 2 8.42 0.68 13.44
N LYS A 3 7.77 1.58 14.19
CA LYS A 3 8.42 2.27 15.32
C LYS A 3 8.16 1.40 16.53
N LEU A 4 9.09 0.49 16.82
CA LEU A 4 8.90 -0.37 17.98
C LEU A 4 9.39 0.39 19.20
N GLY A 5 8.50 0.62 20.16
CA GLY A 5 8.95 0.92 21.51
C GLY A 5 9.79 -0.27 21.96
N GLU A 6 11.06 -0.04 22.29
CA GLU A 6 11.90 -1.13 22.77
C GLU A 6 11.31 -1.71 24.08
N PRO A 7 11.33 -3.03 24.25
CA PRO A 7 11.87 -4.04 23.33
C PRO A 7 10.86 -4.55 22.29
N VAL A 8 11.35 -4.83 21.08
CA VAL A 8 10.63 -5.60 20.06
C VAL A 8 10.37 -7.02 20.57
N SER A 9 9.14 -7.52 20.48
CA SER A 9 8.86 -8.90 20.89
C SER A 9 9.57 -9.90 19.95
N GLY A 10 10.03 -11.03 20.49
CA GLY A 10 10.69 -12.08 19.70
C GLY A 10 9.80 -12.65 18.59
N GLU A 11 8.48 -12.61 18.79
CA GLU A 11 7.51 -13.01 17.77
C GLU A 11 7.53 -12.06 16.56
N ILE A 12 7.60 -10.73 16.78
CA ILE A 12 7.74 -9.75 15.69
C ILE A 12 9.03 -9.98 14.91
N LEU A 13 10.15 -10.29 15.59
CA LEU A 13 11.41 -10.60 14.90
C LEU A 13 11.28 -11.84 14.02
N THR A 14 10.61 -12.89 14.52
CA THR A 14 10.36 -14.12 13.76
C THR A 14 9.50 -13.85 12.52
N ILE A 15 8.47 -13.01 12.66
CA ILE A 15 7.65 -12.55 11.52
C ILE A 15 8.49 -11.80 10.51
N ARG A 16 9.32 -10.86 10.96
CA ARG A 16 10.20 -10.06 10.08
C ARG A 16 11.16 -10.95 9.29
N ASP A 17 11.78 -11.93 9.94
CA ASP A 17 12.70 -12.85 9.28
C ASP A 17 11.99 -13.73 8.24
N SER A 18 10.80 -14.22 8.56
CA SER A 18 9.99 -15.00 7.62
C SER A 18 9.52 -14.15 6.44
N LEU A 19 9.09 -12.91 6.72
CA LEU A 19 8.71 -11.95 5.68
C LEU A 19 9.88 -11.63 4.76
N ARG A 20 11.07 -11.37 5.31
CA ARG A 20 12.27 -11.07 4.51
C ARG A 20 12.60 -12.19 3.53
N LYS A 21 12.55 -13.46 3.95
CA LYS A 21 12.76 -14.61 3.06
C LYS A 21 11.78 -14.63 1.88
N VAL A 22 10.52 -14.29 2.15
CA VAL A 22 9.51 -14.21 1.08
C VAL A 22 9.79 -13.02 0.16
N LEU A 23 10.11 -11.85 0.71
CA LEU A 23 10.43 -10.66 -0.11
C LEU A 23 11.64 -10.91 -1.02
N GLU A 24 12.70 -11.56 -0.51
CA GLU A 24 13.88 -11.95 -1.28
C GLU A 24 13.53 -12.87 -2.45
N LYS A 25 12.64 -13.85 -2.24
CA LYS A 25 12.13 -14.74 -3.29
C LYS A 25 11.47 -13.97 -4.44
N TYR A 26 10.76 -12.89 -4.14
CA TYR A 26 10.11 -12.02 -5.11
C TYR A 26 10.98 -10.83 -5.57
N GLN A 27 12.26 -10.78 -5.15
CA GLN A 27 13.19 -9.68 -5.46
C GLN A 27 12.66 -8.30 -5.03
N ILE A 28 11.93 -8.25 -3.92
CA ILE A 28 11.39 -7.01 -3.35
C ILE A 28 12.36 -6.50 -2.28
N GLU A 29 12.80 -5.26 -2.44
CA GLU A 29 13.57 -4.54 -1.43
C GLU A 29 12.64 -3.97 -0.35
N ASP A 30 12.93 -4.22 0.93
CA ASP A 30 12.20 -3.62 2.04
C ASP A 30 12.85 -2.31 2.50
N ILE A 31 12.01 -1.28 2.72
CA ILE A 31 12.43 -0.02 3.32
C ILE A 31 11.86 0.05 4.73
N ASP A 32 12.72 -0.04 5.73
CA ASP A 32 12.32 0.20 7.11
C ASP A 32 12.37 1.70 7.44
N ALA A 33 11.35 2.20 8.13
CA ALA A 33 11.32 3.60 8.56
C ALA A 33 12.45 3.90 9.55
N GLU A 34 12.94 2.91 10.30
CA GLU A 34 14.06 3.08 11.23
C GLU A 34 15.42 3.19 10.53
N SER A 35 15.57 2.71 9.28
CA SER A 35 16.87 2.70 8.59
C SER A 35 17.29 4.05 7.98
N VAL A 36 16.37 5.01 7.88
CA VAL A 36 16.62 6.32 7.24
C VAL A 36 16.70 7.44 8.29
N VAL A 37 17.90 7.85 8.70
CA VAL A 37 18.06 9.01 9.60
C VAL A 37 18.01 10.30 8.80
N THR A 38 16.95 11.10 8.99
CA THR A 38 16.85 12.45 8.40
C THR A 38 16.78 13.49 9.50
N GLY A 39 17.60 14.54 9.43
CA GLY A 39 17.48 15.74 10.30
C GLY A 39 16.28 16.65 9.98
N LYS A 40 15.25 16.11 9.30
CA LYS A 40 14.03 16.81 8.85
C LYS A 40 12.83 16.39 9.69
N ASP A 41 11.70 17.09 9.51
CA ASP A 41 10.41 16.78 10.12
C ASP A 41 10.05 15.28 9.96
N PHE A 42 9.71 14.63 11.06
CA PHE A 42 9.37 13.21 11.13
C PHE A 42 8.17 12.85 10.24
N LEU A 43 7.16 13.74 10.13
CA LEU A 43 6.00 13.52 9.27
C LEU A 43 6.38 13.58 7.79
N MET A 44 7.25 14.51 7.42
CA MET A 44 7.77 14.60 6.04
C MET A 44 8.57 13.36 5.66
N LYS A 45 9.32 12.78 6.60
CA LYS A 45 10.02 11.51 6.38
C LYS A 45 9.04 10.37 6.11
N ILE A 46 8.03 10.19 6.96
CA ILE A 46 6.99 9.16 6.77
C ILE A 46 6.30 9.35 5.41
N TRP A 47 5.93 10.59 5.09
CA TRP A 47 5.28 10.90 3.83
C TRP A 47 6.15 10.53 2.62
N ASN A 48 7.44 10.90 2.63
CA ASN A 48 8.37 10.53 1.55
C ASN A 48 8.52 9.01 1.40
N LEU A 49 8.60 8.28 2.51
CA LEU A 49 8.67 6.81 2.48
C LEU A 49 7.40 6.20 1.89
N ILE A 50 6.23 6.68 2.32
CA ILE A 50 4.95 6.24 1.78
C ILE A 50 4.90 6.47 0.28
N VAL A 51 5.25 7.68 -0.19
CA VAL A 51 5.22 8.00 -1.63
C VAL A 51 6.16 7.10 -2.43
N ALA A 52 7.31 6.73 -1.88
CA ALA A 52 8.35 5.95 -2.56
C ALA A 52 8.02 4.45 -2.76
N VAL A 53 7.02 3.89 -2.06
CA VAL A 53 6.72 2.45 -2.13
C VAL A 53 5.35 2.14 -2.74
N PRO A 54 5.20 1.05 -3.50
CA PRO A 54 3.91 0.62 -4.04
C PRO A 54 3.02 -0.11 -3.01
N LEU A 55 3.65 -0.75 -2.01
CA LEU A 55 3.01 -1.64 -1.05
C LEU A 55 3.44 -1.31 0.38
N GLY A 56 2.47 -1.21 1.28
CA GLY A 56 2.68 -1.08 2.72
C GLY A 56 2.43 -2.39 3.46
N ILE A 57 3.41 -2.88 4.21
CA ILE A 57 3.22 -4.03 5.09
C ILE A 57 3.37 -3.58 6.55
N ALA A 58 2.32 -3.84 7.34
CA ALA A 58 2.28 -3.61 8.77
C ALA A 58 2.34 -4.94 9.52
N ILE A 59 3.13 -5.00 10.60
CA ILE A 59 3.18 -6.16 11.49
C ILE A 59 2.58 -5.73 12.82
N ILE A 60 1.63 -6.51 13.33
CA ILE A 60 0.88 -6.21 14.55
C ILE A 60 0.98 -7.38 15.51
N ASP A 61 1.31 -7.06 16.76
CA ASP A 61 1.29 -8.02 17.87
C ASP A 61 0.30 -7.59 18.96
N ASN A 62 -0.24 -8.57 19.68
CA ASN A 62 -1.18 -8.34 20.78
C ASN A 62 -0.56 -7.57 21.94
N ASN A 63 0.77 -7.64 22.11
CA ASN A 63 1.47 -6.93 23.18
C ASN A 63 1.93 -5.52 22.80
N MET A 64 1.62 -5.05 21.58
CA MET A 64 1.98 -3.69 21.17
C MET A 64 1.23 -2.65 22.01
N PRO A 65 1.92 -1.61 22.52
CA PRO A 65 1.26 -0.50 23.20
C PRO A 65 0.23 0.17 22.28
N PRO A 66 -0.92 0.66 22.81
CA PRO A 66 -1.93 1.35 22.02
C PRO A 66 -1.38 2.50 21.18
N LEU A 67 -0.42 3.27 21.71
CA LEU A 67 0.24 4.36 20.97
C LEU A 67 1.00 3.87 19.73
N THR A 68 1.66 2.71 19.83
CA THR A 68 2.36 2.09 18.69
C THR A 68 1.35 1.64 17.63
N LEU A 69 0.26 0.99 18.06
CA LEU A 69 -0.83 0.59 17.17
C LEU A 69 -1.44 1.79 16.45
N SER A 70 -1.71 2.90 17.16
CA SER A 70 -2.25 4.12 16.56
C SER A 70 -1.35 4.68 15.46
N ASN A 71 -0.02 4.68 15.65
CA ASN A 71 0.91 5.13 14.62
C ASN A 71 0.87 4.21 13.39
N ILE A 72 0.87 2.89 13.59
CA ILE A 72 0.79 1.92 12.49
C ILE A 72 -0.50 2.14 11.68
N PHE A 73 -1.66 2.26 12.34
CA PHE A 73 -2.93 2.46 11.64
C PHE A 73 -3.03 3.84 10.98
N TYR A 74 -2.43 4.87 11.56
CA TYR A 74 -2.30 6.18 10.91
C TYR A 74 -1.54 6.07 9.60
N GLU A 75 -0.40 5.38 9.60
CA GLU A 75 0.42 5.18 8.39
C GLU A 75 -0.30 4.32 7.35
N ILE A 76 -0.95 3.21 7.75
CA ILE A 76 -1.76 2.39 6.84
C ILE A 76 -2.87 3.22 6.21
N GLY A 77 -3.63 3.96 7.00
CA GLY A 77 -4.71 4.81 6.50
C GLY A 77 -4.20 5.87 5.52
N LEU A 78 -3.03 6.45 5.79
CA LEU A 78 -2.38 7.39 4.88
C LEU A 78 -1.98 6.72 3.56
N MET A 79 -1.41 5.52 3.60
CA MET A 79 -1.08 4.75 2.39
C MET A 79 -2.33 4.45 1.54
N GLN A 80 -3.41 3.99 2.18
CA GLN A 80 -4.68 3.72 1.52
C GLN A 80 -5.28 4.98 0.88
N ALA A 81 -5.21 6.13 1.56
CA ALA A 81 -5.67 7.41 1.02
C ALA A 81 -4.87 7.84 -0.22
N TYR A 82 -3.61 7.42 -0.34
CA TYR A 82 -2.79 7.61 -1.54
C TYR A 82 -3.01 6.54 -2.63
N GLY A 83 -3.94 5.62 -2.44
CA GLY A 83 -4.25 4.56 -3.39
C GLY A 83 -3.20 3.45 -3.43
N LYS A 84 -2.38 3.32 -2.38
CA LYS A 84 -1.37 2.27 -2.26
C LYS A 84 -1.97 1.02 -1.64
N GLU A 85 -1.46 -0.12 -2.05
CA GLU A 85 -1.87 -1.38 -1.47
C GLU A 85 -1.28 -1.56 -0.08
N THR A 86 -2.04 -2.20 0.81
CA THR A 86 -1.63 -2.40 2.20
C THR A 86 -1.98 -3.81 2.64
N LEU A 87 -1.04 -4.43 3.36
CA LEU A 87 -1.21 -5.75 3.97
C LEU A 87 -0.93 -5.64 5.48
N VAL A 88 -1.81 -6.25 6.28
CA VAL A 88 -1.58 -6.40 7.71
C VAL A 88 -1.16 -7.84 8.01
N ILE A 89 0.01 -8.02 8.63
CA ILE A 89 0.42 -9.29 9.23
C ILE A 89 0.17 -9.19 10.72
N LYS A 90 -0.53 -10.16 11.30
CA LYS A 90 -0.88 -10.13 12.72
C LYS A 90 -0.50 -11.41 13.45
N THR A 91 -0.17 -11.32 14.73
CA THR A 91 -0.13 -12.51 15.60
C THR A 91 -1.54 -13.02 15.85
N LYS A 92 -1.66 -14.28 16.32
CA LYS A 92 -2.96 -14.95 16.47
C LYS A 92 -3.93 -14.18 17.36
N GLU A 93 -3.43 -13.63 18.47
CA GLU A 93 -4.25 -12.93 19.46
C GLU A 93 -4.41 -11.43 19.16
N ALA A 94 -3.62 -10.88 18.23
CA ALA A 94 -3.69 -9.48 17.88
C ALA A 94 -5.07 -9.11 17.30
N LYS A 95 -5.61 -8.00 17.79
CA LYS A 95 -6.88 -7.42 17.33
C LYS A 95 -6.62 -6.32 16.31
N VAL A 96 -7.34 -6.39 15.20
CA VAL A 96 -7.36 -5.36 14.15
C VAL A 96 -8.66 -4.55 14.30
N PRO A 97 -8.63 -3.21 14.24
CA PRO A 97 -9.83 -2.39 14.30
C PRO A 97 -10.81 -2.77 13.18
N SER A 98 -12.12 -2.64 13.45
CA SER A 98 -13.19 -3.07 12.54
C SER A 98 -13.07 -2.46 11.14
N ASP A 99 -12.61 -1.22 11.04
CA ASP A 99 -12.45 -0.52 9.76
C ASP A 99 -11.36 -1.18 8.88
N PHE A 100 -10.36 -1.79 9.51
CA PHE A 100 -9.30 -2.56 8.86
C PHE A 100 -9.61 -4.04 8.74
N VAL A 101 -10.75 -4.55 9.24
CA VAL A 101 -11.19 -5.93 8.99
C VAL A 101 -11.51 -6.15 7.50
N ARG A 102 -11.79 -5.07 6.77
CA ARG A 102 -11.90 -5.09 5.30
C ARG A 102 -10.55 -5.09 4.59
N THR A 103 -9.49 -4.68 5.27
CA THR A 103 -8.13 -4.82 4.74
C THR A 103 -7.73 -6.28 4.88
N GLU A 104 -7.18 -6.87 3.82
CA GLU A 104 -6.68 -8.24 3.91
C GLU A 104 -5.60 -8.31 5.00
N TYR A 105 -5.75 -9.29 5.89
CA TYR A 105 -4.73 -9.60 6.87
C TYR A 105 -4.29 -11.04 6.76
N ILE A 106 -3.01 -11.26 7.01
CA ILE A 106 -2.40 -12.58 7.13
C ILE A 106 -2.07 -12.80 8.59
N GLU A 107 -2.80 -13.72 9.22
CA GLU A 107 -2.41 -14.24 10.52
C GLU A 107 -1.14 -15.09 10.39
N TYR A 108 -0.11 -14.74 11.17
CA TYR A 108 1.14 -15.46 11.26
C TYR A 108 0.96 -16.81 11.97
N GLY A 109 1.54 -17.86 11.40
CA GLY A 109 1.43 -19.23 11.91
C GLY A 109 1.65 -20.27 10.83
N GLN A 110 1.00 -21.43 10.98
CA GLN A 110 1.09 -22.49 9.98
C GLN A 110 0.55 -21.99 8.63
N LYS A 111 1.33 -22.16 7.56
CA LYS A 111 1.05 -21.69 6.19
C LYS A 111 1.22 -20.17 5.97
N PHE A 112 1.99 -19.49 6.80
CA PHE A 112 2.29 -18.07 6.58
C PHE A 112 2.91 -17.82 5.19
N GLU A 113 3.96 -18.56 4.83
CA GLU A 113 4.63 -18.44 3.53
C GLU A 113 3.66 -18.72 2.36
N ASP A 114 2.85 -19.78 2.42
CA ASP A 114 1.85 -20.09 1.39
C ASP A 114 0.84 -18.94 1.18
N LYS A 115 0.43 -18.27 2.25
CA LYS A 115 -0.50 -17.13 2.18
C LYS A 115 0.20 -15.91 1.58
N MET A 116 1.45 -15.65 1.97
CA MET A 116 2.25 -14.56 1.40
C MET A 116 2.52 -14.78 -0.09
N ASP A 117 2.82 -16.02 -0.50
CA ASP A 117 3.01 -16.38 -1.91
C ASP A 117 1.74 -16.10 -2.72
N LYS A 118 0.57 -16.49 -2.19
CA LYS A 118 -0.72 -16.18 -2.83
C LYS A 118 -0.95 -14.67 -2.92
N PHE A 119 -0.66 -13.93 -1.85
CA PHE A 119 -0.79 -12.48 -1.85
C PHE A 119 0.09 -11.85 -2.92
N PHE A 120 1.38 -12.19 -3.00
CA PHE A 120 2.29 -11.59 -3.98
C PHE A 120 1.94 -11.99 -5.42
N ASN A 121 1.55 -13.25 -5.65
CA ASN A 121 1.10 -13.67 -6.98
C ASN A 121 -0.12 -12.85 -7.44
N THR A 122 -1.06 -12.54 -6.54
CA THR A 122 -2.20 -11.66 -6.85
C THR A 122 -1.74 -10.21 -7.01
N PHE A 123 -0.88 -9.71 -6.13
CA PHE A 123 -0.39 -8.33 -6.13
C PHE A 123 0.25 -7.96 -7.47
N PHE A 124 1.08 -8.84 -8.03
CA PHE A 124 1.72 -8.58 -9.34
C PHE A 124 0.76 -8.65 -10.53
N GLU A 125 -0.44 -9.21 -10.36
CA GLU A 125 -1.49 -9.21 -11.38
C GLU A 125 -2.46 -8.00 -11.24
N LEU A 126 -2.44 -7.29 -10.10
CA LEU A 126 -3.29 -6.12 -9.87
C LEU A 126 -3.18 -5.03 -10.95
N PRO A 127 -2.00 -4.69 -11.51
CA PRO A 127 -1.92 -3.69 -12.57
C PRO A 127 -2.81 -4.02 -13.77
N LYS A 128 -2.83 -5.29 -14.19
CA LYS A 128 -3.67 -5.76 -15.32
C LYS A 128 -5.15 -5.72 -14.96
N TYR A 129 -5.49 -6.09 -13.72
CA TYR A 129 -6.85 -6.01 -13.22
C TYR A 129 -7.35 -4.55 -13.23
N TYR A 130 -6.56 -3.62 -12.71
CA TYR A 130 -6.91 -2.20 -12.71
C TYR A 130 -7.01 -1.61 -14.10
N ASP A 131 -6.11 -1.99 -15.02
CA ASP A 131 -6.21 -1.60 -16.44
C ASP A 131 -7.54 -2.07 -17.05
N SER A 132 -7.92 -3.32 -16.80
CA SER A 132 -9.19 -3.88 -17.28
C SER A 132 -10.39 -3.14 -16.70
N MET A 133 -10.38 -2.86 -15.39
CA MET A 133 -11.43 -2.09 -14.72
C MET A 133 -11.54 -0.66 -15.26
N ALA A 134 -10.41 -0.01 -15.57
CA ALA A 134 -10.40 1.32 -16.15
C ALA A 134 -11.13 1.35 -17.50
N ASN A 135 -10.86 0.37 -18.37
CA ASN A 135 -11.52 0.25 -19.68
C ASN A 135 -13.03 0.00 -19.54
N GLU A 136 -13.45 -0.83 -18.58
CA GLU A 136 -14.89 -1.05 -18.32
C GLU A 136 -15.61 0.20 -17.79
N LEU A 137 -14.85 1.09 -17.15
CA LEU A 137 -15.35 2.27 -16.46
C LEU A 137 -15.02 3.59 -17.18
N GLU A 138 -14.66 3.56 -18.46
CA GLU A 138 -14.37 4.77 -19.27
C GLU A 138 -15.48 5.84 -19.18
N LYS A 139 -16.74 5.41 -19.04
CA LYS A 139 -17.91 6.29 -18.86
C LYS A 139 -17.92 7.02 -17.51
N ASN A 140 -17.06 6.63 -16.58
CA ASN A 140 -16.78 7.29 -15.31
C ASN A 140 -15.28 7.67 -15.24
N PRO A 141 -14.88 8.78 -15.90
CA PRO A 141 -13.48 9.19 -16.04
C PRO A 141 -12.73 9.26 -14.72
N LEU A 142 -13.40 9.75 -13.66
CA LEU A 142 -12.81 9.86 -12.33
C LEU A 142 -12.33 8.50 -11.80
N LEU A 143 -13.18 7.47 -11.93
CA LEU A 143 -12.89 6.15 -11.41
C LEU A 143 -11.90 5.39 -12.32
N ALA A 144 -12.02 5.54 -13.64
CA ALA A 144 -11.07 4.98 -14.58
C ALA A 144 -9.64 5.52 -14.36
N ILE A 145 -9.50 6.84 -14.18
CA ILE A 145 -8.21 7.48 -13.88
C ILE A 145 -7.65 7.01 -12.53
N ASP A 146 -8.49 6.81 -11.49
CA ASP A 146 -8.03 6.25 -10.21
C ASP A 146 -7.48 4.83 -10.37
N TYR A 147 -8.14 3.98 -11.16
CA TYR A 147 -7.64 2.63 -11.44
C TYR A 147 -6.31 2.65 -12.20
N LEU A 148 -6.19 3.48 -13.25
CA LEU A 148 -4.92 3.64 -13.98
C LEU A 148 -3.80 4.17 -13.07
N ARG A 149 -4.12 5.11 -12.18
CA ARG A 149 -3.18 5.58 -11.15
C ARG A 149 -2.69 4.43 -10.28
N ARG A 150 -3.58 3.58 -9.78
CA ARG A 150 -3.21 2.42 -8.95
C ARG A 150 -2.34 1.43 -9.73
N ALA A 151 -2.68 1.17 -10.98
CA ALA A 151 -1.87 0.33 -11.87
C ALA A 151 -0.44 0.89 -12.02
N TYR A 152 -0.32 2.20 -12.26
CA TYR A 152 0.95 2.91 -12.32
C TYR A 152 1.73 2.84 -11.00
N LEU A 153 1.07 3.05 -9.87
CA LEU A 153 1.74 3.02 -8.56
C LEU A 153 2.38 1.66 -8.28
N ILE A 154 1.83 0.56 -8.81
CA ILE A 154 2.36 -0.79 -8.63
C ILE A 154 3.42 -1.13 -9.69
N ALA A 155 3.13 -0.90 -10.96
CA ALA A 155 3.97 -1.35 -12.07
C ALA A 155 5.05 -0.35 -12.50
N GLY A 156 4.85 0.94 -12.24
CA GLY A 156 5.72 2.02 -12.73
C GLY A 156 5.69 2.23 -14.25
N ASP A 157 4.75 1.61 -14.97
CA ASP A 157 4.64 1.72 -16.43
C ASP A 157 3.91 3.01 -16.84
N SER A 158 4.61 3.87 -17.58
CA SER A 158 4.07 5.16 -18.05
C SER A 158 2.87 5.02 -18.98
N SER A 159 2.65 3.85 -19.59
CA SER A 159 1.49 3.61 -20.46
C SER A 159 0.16 3.88 -19.76
N TYR A 160 0.08 3.67 -18.43
CA TYR A 160 -1.11 3.98 -17.64
C TYR A 160 -1.35 5.49 -17.48
N ARG A 161 -0.28 6.30 -17.46
CA ARG A 161 -0.40 7.76 -17.46
C ARG A 161 -0.93 8.24 -18.80
N ASP A 162 -0.38 7.73 -19.90
CA ASP A 162 -0.80 8.09 -21.25
C ASP A 162 -2.30 7.80 -21.46
N LYS A 163 -2.77 6.63 -21.03
CA LYS A 163 -4.21 6.28 -21.03
C LYS A 163 -5.05 7.22 -20.15
N ALA A 164 -4.56 7.59 -18.97
CA ALA A 164 -5.28 8.47 -18.06
C ALA A 164 -5.43 9.89 -18.65
N GLU A 165 -4.40 10.38 -19.34
CA GLU A 165 -4.45 11.65 -20.07
C GLU A 165 -5.43 11.60 -21.24
N GLU A 166 -5.49 10.49 -21.98
CA GLU A 166 -6.46 10.28 -23.06
C GLU A 166 -7.91 10.37 -22.53
N ILE A 167 -8.25 9.56 -21.52
CA ILE A 167 -9.57 9.57 -20.87
C ILE A 167 -9.91 10.96 -20.33
N PHE A 168 -8.93 11.63 -19.71
CA PHE A 168 -9.13 12.98 -19.21
C PHE A 168 -9.47 13.95 -20.35
N ASN A 169 -8.69 13.97 -21.43
CA ASN A 169 -8.90 14.87 -22.57
C ASN A 169 -10.25 14.67 -23.25
N GLU A 170 -10.70 13.42 -23.40
CA GLU A 170 -12.03 13.10 -23.93
C GLU A 170 -13.17 13.56 -23.02
N SER A 171 -12.93 13.63 -21.70
CA SER A 171 -13.94 14.01 -20.71
C SER A 171 -14.10 15.53 -20.48
N ILE A 172 -13.20 16.36 -21.00
CA ILE A 172 -13.13 17.81 -20.71
C ILE A 172 -14.18 18.64 -21.47
N GLU A 173 -14.80 18.12 -22.54
CA GLU A 173 -15.83 18.89 -23.26
C GLU A 173 -16.97 19.32 -22.32
N GLY A 174 -17.01 20.61 -21.99
CA GLY A 174 -17.99 21.23 -21.10
C GLY A 174 -17.68 21.21 -19.59
N ARG A 175 -16.51 20.71 -19.15
CA ARG A 175 -16.11 20.66 -17.73
C ARG A 175 -15.07 21.72 -17.34
N ALA A 176 -15.02 22.06 -16.05
CA ALA A 176 -14.06 23.03 -15.52
C ALA A 176 -12.62 22.46 -15.52
N LYS A 177 -11.64 23.26 -15.94
CA LYS A 177 -10.22 22.88 -16.02
C LYS A 177 -9.54 22.54 -14.67
N ASN A 178 -10.21 22.81 -13.55
CA ASN A 178 -9.74 22.53 -12.18
C ASN A 178 -10.53 21.39 -11.53
N SER A 179 -11.05 20.45 -12.31
CA SER A 179 -11.83 19.34 -11.78
C SER A 179 -10.94 18.33 -11.05
N VAL A 180 -11.54 17.46 -10.24
CA VAL A 180 -10.80 16.43 -9.47
C VAL A 180 -10.07 15.47 -10.42
N GLU A 181 -10.65 15.20 -11.59
CA GLU A 181 -10.05 14.42 -12.66
C GLU A 181 -8.74 15.05 -13.15
N ALA A 182 -8.65 16.38 -13.23
CA ALA A 182 -7.45 17.09 -13.65
C ALA A 182 -6.30 16.99 -12.63
N LEU A 183 -6.62 16.82 -11.34
CA LEU A 183 -5.64 16.56 -10.29
C LEU A 183 -5.16 15.11 -10.35
N LEU A 184 -6.08 14.18 -10.60
CA LEU A 184 -5.76 12.76 -10.67
C LEU A 184 -4.95 12.43 -11.93
N ALA A 185 -5.30 12.95 -13.11
CA ALA A 185 -4.61 12.63 -14.37
C ALA A 185 -3.11 13.03 -14.41
N LYS A 186 -2.60 13.74 -13.40
CA LYS A 186 -1.20 14.22 -13.34
C LYS A 186 -0.30 13.39 -12.40
N PHE A 187 -0.72 12.17 -12.05
CA PHE A 187 0.04 11.28 -11.17
C PHE A 187 1.35 10.80 -11.78
#